data_AF-A0A7Z2ZNX0-F1
#
_entry.id   AF-A0A7Z2ZNX0-F1
#
_cell.length_a   1.000
_cell.length_b   1.000
_cell.length_c   1.000
_cell.angle_alpha   90.00
_cell.angle_beta   90.00
_cell.angle_gamma   90.00
#
_symmetry.space_group_name_H-M   'P 1'
#
loop_
_entity.id
_entity.type
_entity.pdbx_description
1 polymer ?
#
loop_
_entity_poly.entity_id
_entity_poly.type
_entity_poly.pdbx_seq_one_letter_code
_entity_poly.pdbx_strand_id
1 'polypeptide(L)' 'MRDLRDSIHTLDDSFLINQFHRASEQSPDDEFIQILLGEIIERELTIEEVLSRSHFH' A
#
# COMPACT_ATOMS: atom_id res chain seq x y z
N MET A 1 13.32 10.85 -1.25
CA MET A 1 12.08 10.87 -0.43
C MET A 1 10.90 11.43 -1.22
N ARG A 2 10.97 12.65 -1.77
CA ARG A 2 9.87 13.22 -2.57
C ARG A 2 9.50 12.34 -3.77
N ASP A 3 10.50 11.89 -4.52
CA ASP A 3 10.28 11.03 -5.71
C ASP A 3 9.65 9.67 -5.38
N LEU A 4 9.94 9.11 -4.20
CA LEU A 4 9.36 7.83 -3.77
C LEU A 4 7.89 8.00 -3.41
N ARG A 5 7.56 9.07 -2.66
CA ARG A 5 6.18 9.39 -2.32
C ARG A 5 5.36 9.74 -3.56
N ASP A 6 5.92 10.52 -4.48
CA ASP A 6 5.28 10.86 -5.75
C ASP A 6 5.04 9.60 -6.59
N SER A 7 6.00 8.66 -6.62
CA SER A 7 5.83 7.38 -7.30
C SER A 7 4.71 6.54 -6.66
N ILE A 8 4.66 6.46 -5.34
CA ILE A 8 3.61 5.75 -4.58
C ILE A 8 2.23 6.38 -4.83
N HIS A 9 2.15 7.70 -4.90
CA HIS A 9 0.92 8.43 -5.18
C HIS A 9 0.35 8.13 -6.58
N THR A 10 1.21 7.74 -7.55
CA THR A 10 0.75 7.34 -8.89
C THR A 10 0.30 5.88 -9.00
N LEU A 11 0.48 5.07 -7.95
CA LEU A 11 0.09 3.65 -7.99
C LEU A 11 -1.42 3.50 -7.99
N ASP A 12 -1.91 2.53 -8.75
CA ASP A 12 -3.28 2.02 -8.59
C ASP A 12 -3.46 1.36 -7.22
N ASP A 13 -4.64 1.50 -6.64
CA ASP A 13 -4.95 1.03 -5.27
C ASP A 13 -4.62 -0.46 -5.09
N SER A 14 -4.98 -1.30 -6.06
CA SER A 14 -4.69 -2.74 -6.01
C SER A 14 -3.18 -3.04 -6.00
N PHE A 15 -2.37 -2.23 -6.66
CA PHE A 15 -0.92 -2.38 -6.66
C PHE A 15 -0.30 -1.86 -5.35
N LEU A 16 -0.77 -0.71 -4.87
CA LEU A 16 -0.38 -0.12 -3.58
C LEU A 16 -0.56 -1.12 -2.43
N ILE A 17 -1.72 -1.75 -2.39
CA ILE A 17 -2.12 -2.73 -1.38
C ILE A 17 -1.27 -4.01 -1.47
N ASN A 18 -1.04 -4.52 -2.68
CA ASN A 18 -0.19 -5.70 -2.89
C ASN A 18 1.26 -5.44 -2.45
N GLN A 19 1.80 -4.26 -2.78
CA GLN A 19 3.13 -3.84 -2.34
C GLN A 19 3.22 -3.72 -0.82
N PHE A 20 2.19 -3.17 -0.17
CA PHE A 20 2.11 -3.12 1.29
C PHE A 20 2.12 -4.52 1.90
N HIS A 21 1.28 -5.44 1.39
CA HIS A 21 1.23 -6.82 1.89
C HIS A 21 2.60 -7.50 1.78
N ARG A 22 3.21 -7.49 0.59
CA ARG A 22 4.53 -8.10 0.34
C ARG A 22 5.65 -7.51 1.19
N ALA A 23 5.63 -6.20 1.40
CA ALA A 23 6.65 -5.54 2.22
C ALA A 23 6.43 -5.83 3.71
N SER A 24 5.17 -5.85 4.18
CA SER A 24 4.80 -6.16 5.57
C SER A 24 5.20 -7.57 6.01
N GLU A 25 5.21 -8.53 5.09
CA GLU A 25 5.68 -9.89 5.35
C GLU A 25 7.20 -9.99 5.53
N GLN A 26 7.96 -9.00 5.03
CA GLN A 26 9.42 -9.02 5.07
C GLN A 26 10.00 -8.25 6.26
N SER A 27 9.55 -7.01 6.48
CA SER A 27 10.08 -6.16 7.57
C SER A 27 9.14 -5.00 7.87
N PRO A 28 8.18 -5.12 8.81
CA PRO A 28 7.13 -4.12 9.07
C PRO A 28 7.66 -2.74 9.53
N ASP A 29 8.90 -2.66 10.01
CA ASP A 29 9.56 -1.41 10.44
C ASP A 29 10.26 -0.65 9.30
N ASP A 30 10.13 -1.12 8.06
CA ASP A 30 10.74 -0.45 6.91
C ASP A 30 10.06 0.91 6.63
N GLU A 31 10.87 1.94 6.40
CA GLU A 31 10.41 3.28 6.02
C GLU A 31 9.50 3.24 4.79
N PHE A 32 9.76 2.32 3.85
CA PHE A 32 8.92 2.10 2.68
C PHE A 32 7.49 1.70 3.05
N ILE A 33 7.32 0.85 4.07
CA ILE A 33 5.99 0.39 4.53
C ILE A 33 5.22 1.53 5.18
N GLN A 34 5.92 2.37 5.96
CA GLN A 34 5.30 3.55 6.57
C GLN A 34 4.78 4.52 5.50
N ILE A 35 5.49 4.66 4.39
CA ILE A 35 5.04 5.50 3.26
C ILE A 35 3.82 4.86 2.56
N LEU A 36 3.85 3.54 2.31
CA LEU A 36 2.71 2.83 1.73
C LEU A 36 1.46 2.91 2.62
N LEU A 37 1.63 2.74 3.94
CA LEU A 37 0.55 2.83 4.91
C LEU A 37 -0.03 4.26 4.97
N GLY A 38 0.83 5.28 4.94
CA GLY A 38 0.41 6.67 4.88
C GLY A 38 -0.48 6.96 3.67
N GLU A 39 -0.09 6.46 2.49
CA GLU A 39 -0.89 6.63 1.27
C GLU A 39 -2.23 5.89 1.34
N ILE A 40 -2.25 4.65 1.88
CA ILE A 40 -3.48 3.87 2.07
C ILE A 40 -4.47 4.63 2.99
N ILE A 41 -3.96 5.22 4.06
CA ILE A 41 -4.76 6.03 5.00
C ILE A 41 -5.23 7.32 4.33
N GLU A 42 -4.37 8.02 3.59
CA GLU A 42 -4.72 9.26 2.87
C GLU A 42 -5.82 9.04 1.82
N ARG A 43 -5.87 7.85 1.21
CA ARG A 43 -6.90 7.47 0.23
C ARG A 43 -8.19 6.90 0.83
N GLU A 44 -8.25 6.79 2.16
CA GLU A 44 -9.37 6.16 2.88
C GLU A 44 -9.66 4.73 2.40
N LEU A 45 -8.64 4.01 1.88
CA LEU A 45 -8.80 2.64 1.40
C LEU A 45 -9.09 1.73 2.58
N THR A 46 -10.30 1.18 2.62
CA THR A 46 -10.68 0.31 3.72
C THR A 46 -10.02 -1.06 3.59
N ILE A 47 -9.71 -1.69 4.73
CA ILE A 47 -9.26 -3.09 4.78
C ILE A 47 -10.28 -4.01 4.08
N GLU A 48 -11.56 -3.66 4.08
CA GLU A 48 -12.59 -4.41 3.36
C GLU A 48 -12.45 -4.30 1.84
N GLU A 49 -12.05 -3.15 1.28
CA GLU A 49 -11.74 -3.01 -0.15
C GLU A 49 -10.44 -3.72 -0.55
N VAL A 50 -9.44 -3.70 0.34
CA VAL A 50 -8.19 -4.45 0.23
C VAL A 50 -8.45 -5.96 0.14
N LEU A 51 -9.31 -6.47 1.03
CA LEU A 51 -9.60 -7.90 1.12
C LEU A 51 -10.64 -8.36 0.09
N SER A 52 -11.63 -7.52 -0.25
CA SER A 52 -12.67 -7.81 -1.24
C SER A 52 -12.10 -8.08 -2.64
N ARG A 53 -11.01 -7.40 -3.01
CA ARG A 53 -10.35 -7.58 -4.32
C ARG A 53 -9.36 -8.74 -4.36
N SER A 54 -8.95 -9.27 -3.20
CA SER A 54 -8.04 -10.41 -3.10
C SER A 54 -8.74 -11.77 -3.31
N HIS A 55 -10.08 -11.78 -3.40
CA HIS A 55 -10.88 -13.00 -3.57
C HIS A 55 -11.29 -13.31 -5.03
N PHE A 56 -10.80 -12.54 -6.01
CA PHE A 56 -10.90 -12.87 -7.44
C PHE A 56 -9.57 -13.41 -7.98
N HIS A 57 -9.13 -14.55 -7.46
CA HIS A 57 -8.25 -15.48 -8.16
C HIS A 57 -8.43 -16.91 -7.66
#